data_AF-A0A1F3ZWM8-F1
#
_entry.id   AF-A0A1F3ZWM8-F1
#
_cell.length_a   1.000
_cell.length_b   1.000
_cell.length_c   1.000
_cell.angle_alpha   90.00
_cell.angle_beta   90.00
_cell.angle_gamma   90.00
#
_symmetry.space_group_name_H-M   'P 1'
#
loop_
_entity.id
_entity.type
_entity.pdbx_description
1 polymer ?
#
loop_
_entity_poly.entity_id
_entity_poly.type
_entity_poly.pdbx_seq_one_letter_code
_entity_poly.pdbx_strand_id
1 'polypeptide(L)'
;MVDAIFSRFIKAAAAVALAVLFTLSIAARGAAASPPSGEDAQQAARAKIKTGEAQLAASRAQLKSDHRALGDARKTGDKQKVRAATEKVRNARARVALDRQQLQQSRENLQKLQNPGGREHARAVQEKARAERARKNAERSKAKAEREAAARKADEVTRKRRAELEQKRAEREAGTAERERVKAGQEQRHREQQEAREERRRQQEAAKRDKEEKRKQRDAERAARKS
;
A
#
# COMPACT_ATOMS: atom_id res chain seq x y z
N MET A 1 -11.69 61.91 -68.38
CA MET A 1 -10.22 62.04 -68.28
C MET A 1 -9.82 62.59 -66.90
N VAL A 2 -10.08 61.88 -65.79
CA VAL A 2 -9.63 62.31 -64.43
C VAL A 2 -9.11 61.13 -63.59
N ASP A 3 -8.74 59.99 -64.17
CA ASP A 3 -8.38 58.79 -63.38
C ASP A 3 -6.89 58.40 -63.36
N ALA A 4 -6.01 59.17 -64.01
CA ALA A 4 -4.59 58.79 -64.08
C ALA A 4 -3.66 59.53 -63.09
N ILE A 5 -4.13 60.59 -62.42
CA ILE A 5 -3.26 61.43 -61.57
C ILE A 5 -3.35 61.03 -60.09
N PHE A 6 -4.49 60.49 -59.63
CA PHE A 6 -4.66 60.09 -58.22
C PHE A 6 -3.84 58.86 -57.80
N SER A 7 -3.37 58.04 -58.76
CA SER A 7 -2.62 56.81 -58.46
C SER A 7 -1.13 57.04 -58.10
N ARG A 8 -0.56 58.21 -58.42
CA ARG A 8 0.84 58.54 -58.06
C ARG A 8 1.00 59.19 -56.69
N PHE A 9 -0.05 59.81 -56.13
CA PHE A 9 0.01 60.41 -54.80
C PHE A 9 -0.09 59.40 -53.66
N ILE A 10 -0.80 58.28 -53.85
CA ILE A 10 -0.95 57.26 -52.81
C ILE A 10 0.36 56.50 -52.56
N LYS A 11 1.24 56.38 -53.55
CA LYS A 11 2.53 55.69 -53.39
C LYS A 11 3.61 56.51 -52.69
N ALA A 12 3.48 57.85 -52.65
CA ALA A 12 4.46 58.70 -51.95
C ALA A 12 4.16 58.86 -50.44
N ALA A 13 2.89 58.73 -50.02
CA ALA A 13 2.53 58.84 -48.60
C ALA A 13 2.91 57.60 -47.77
N ALA A 14 3.03 56.42 -48.40
CA ALA A 14 3.42 55.19 -47.71
C ALA A 14 4.91 55.15 -47.33
N ALA A 15 5.78 55.89 -48.04
CA ALA A 15 7.22 55.89 -47.79
C ALA A 15 7.64 56.81 -46.61
N VAL A 16 6.87 57.87 -46.33
CA VAL A 16 7.14 58.76 -45.18
C VAL A 16 6.59 58.19 -43.87
N ALA A 17 5.50 57.41 -43.93
CA ALA A 17 4.92 56.74 -42.77
C ALA A 17 5.81 55.61 -42.21
N LEU A 18 6.64 54.99 -43.04
CA LEU A 18 7.60 53.95 -42.61
C LEU A 18 8.91 54.51 -42.04
N ALA A 19 9.27 55.75 -42.35
CA ALA A 19 10.48 56.39 -41.84
C ALA A 19 10.26 57.03 -40.45
N VAL A 20 9.06 57.50 -40.11
CA VAL A 20 8.74 58.02 -38.76
C VAL A 20 8.49 56.89 -37.74
N LEU A 21 8.14 55.68 -38.21
CA LEU A 21 8.03 54.50 -37.35
C LEU A 21 9.37 53.81 -37.05
N PHE A 22 10.47 54.18 -37.73
CA PHE A 22 11.79 53.60 -37.47
C PHE A 22 12.71 54.49 -36.63
N THR A 23 12.45 55.80 -36.54
CA THR A 23 13.24 56.73 -35.69
C THR A 23 12.62 57.05 -34.34
N LEU A 24 11.49 56.41 -33.98
CA LEU A 24 10.91 56.43 -32.63
C LEU A 24 11.03 55.08 -31.92
N SER A 25 12.11 54.34 -32.18
CA SER A 25 12.40 53.06 -31.51
C SER A 25 13.78 53.00 -30.83
N ILE A 26 14.47 54.14 -30.70
CA ILE A 26 15.78 54.23 -30.03
C ILE A 26 15.74 55.28 -28.91
N ALA A 27 14.91 55.05 -27.89
CA ALA A 27 14.99 55.77 -26.60
C ALA A 27 14.35 55.02 -25.42
N ALA A 28 14.26 53.69 -25.46
CA ALA A 28 13.82 52.89 -24.31
C ALA A 28 14.77 51.73 -24.00
N ARG A 29 16.06 51.91 -24.33
CA ARG A 29 17.14 50.97 -24.00
C ARG A 29 18.15 51.69 -23.12
N GLY A 30 17.80 51.83 -21.85
CA GLY A 30 18.62 52.60 -20.91
C GLY A 30 18.03 52.75 -19.50
N ALA A 31 17.34 51.73 -19.00
CA ALA A 31 17.17 51.50 -17.57
C ALA A 31 16.64 50.08 -17.39
N ALA A 32 17.48 49.09 -17.66
CA ALA A 32 17.32 47.81 -16.97
C ALA A 32 17.59 48.12 -15.49
N ALA A 33 16.56 48.58 -14.78
CA ALA A 33 16.55 48.51 -13.34
C ALA A 33 16.85 47.05 -13.02
N SER A 34 18.00 46.81 -12.37
CA SER A 34 18.33 45.52 -11.79
C SER A 34 17.06 44.93 -11.18
N PRO A 35 16.76 43.62 -11.37
CA PRO A 35 15.60 43.02 -10.73
C PRO A 35 15.66 43.45 -9.25
N PRO A 36 14.59 44.08 -8.73
CA PRO A 36 14.63 44.63 -7.39
C PRO A 36 15.17 43.55 -6.47
N SER A 37 16.16 43.91 -5.65
CA SER A 37 16.70 42.97 -4.68
C SER A 37 15.52 42.37 -3.88
N GLY A 38 15.68 41.17 -3.33
CA GLY A 38 14.59 40.53 -2.58
C GLY A 38 13.98 41.45 -1.51
N GLU A 39 14.78 42.37 -0.98
CA GLU A 39 14.40 43.40 -0.03
C GLU A 39 13.60 44.54 -0.68
N ASP A 40 14.02 45.07 -1.83
CA ASP A 40 13.28 46.09 -2.59
C ASP A 40 11.91 45.59 -3.05
N ALA A 41 11.82 44.32 -3.48
CA ALA A 41 10.57 43.69 -3.88
C ALA A 41 9.62 43.51 -2.69
N GLN A 42 10.15 43.16 -1.52
CA GLN A 42 9.37 43.06 -0.29
C GLN A 42 8.90 44.44 0.19
N GLN A 43 9.75 45.48 0.09
CA GLN A 43 9.39 46.85 0.48
C GLN A 43 8.31 47.42 -0.44
N ALA A 44 8.42 47.20 -1.75
CA ALA A 44 7.38 47.56 -2.72
C ALA A 44 6.06 46.80 -2.46
N ALA A 45 6.12 45.51 -2.09
CA ALA A 45 4.93 44.73 -1.72
C ALA A 45 4.27 45.25 -0.42
N ARG A 46 5.06 45.63 0.60
CA ARG A 46 4.55 46.27 1.83
C ARG A 46 3.88 47.62 1.53
N ALA A 47 4.47 48.43 0.66
CA ALA A 47 3.88 49.69 0.22
C ALA A 47 2.52 49.48 -0.45
N LYS A 48 2.41 48.49 -1.35
CA LYS A 48 1.14 48.11 -2.01
C LYS A 48 0.06 47.64 -1.02
N ILE A 49 0.45 46.93 0.03
CA ILE A 49 -0.49 46.53 1.10
C ILE A 49 -0.99 47.77 1.84
N LYS A 50 -0.10 48.70 2.20
CA LYS A 50 -0.47 49.93 2.91
C LYS A 50 -1.41 50.80 2.06
N THR A 51 -1.16 50.94 0.76
CA THR A 51 -2.07 51.66 -0.14
C THR A 51 -3.41 50.94 -0.31
N GLY A 52 -3.41 49.62 -0.44
CA GLY A 52 -4.63 48.81 -0.49
C GLY A 52 -5.48 48.89 0.78
N GLU A 53 -4.84 48.97 1.95
CA GLU A 53 -5.53 49.18 3.24
C GLU A 53 -6.21 50.55 3.31
N ALA A 54 -5.53 51.60 2.85
CA ALA A 54 -6.09 52.94 2.76
C ALA A 54 -7.29 52.99 1.79
N GLN A 55 -7.17 52.34 0.62
CA GLN A 55 -8.25 52.26 -0.37
C GLN A 55 -9.47 51.49 0.19
N LEU A 56 -9.25 50.35 0.83
CA LEU A 56 -10.32 49.58 1.46
C LEU A 56 -11.02 50.38 2.58
N ALA A 57 -10.27 51.16 3.36
CA ALA A 57 -10.83 52.04 4.38
C ALA A 57 -11.71 53.14 3.76
N ALA A 58 -11.24 53.79 2.69
CA ALA A 58 -12.00 54.80 1.95
C ALA A 58 -13.30 54.21 1.35
N SER A 59 -13.23 53.04 0.71
CA SER A 59 -14.40 52.36 0.15
C SER A 59 -15.40 51.94 1.23
N ARG A 60 -14.94 51.53 2.41
CA ARG A 60 -15.83 51.26 3.57
C ARG A 60 -16.50 52.52 4.09
N ALA A 61 -15.78 53.64 4.15
CA ALA A 61 -16.35 54.93 4.55
C ALA A 61 -17.43 55.38 3.55
N GLN A 62 -17.15 55.26 2.25
CA GLN A 62 -18.11 55.56 1.19
C GLN A 62 -19.37 54.68 1.30
N LEU A 63 -19.21 53.37 1.50
CA LEU A 63 -20.33 52.45 1.69
C LEU A 63 -21.22 52.84 2.88
N LYS A 64 -20.62 53.28 4.00
CA LYS A 64 -21.39 53.78 5.16
C LYS A 64 -22.17 55.05 4.81
N SER A 65 -21.55 55.98 4.08
CA SER A 65 -22.19 57.21 3.62
C SER A 65 -23.38 56.92 2.70
N ASP A 66 -23.19 56.05 1.71
CA ASP A 66 -24.24 55.67 0.76
C ASP A 66 -25.40 54.93 1.46
N HIS A 67 -25.11 54.15 2.50
CA HIS A 67 -26.15 53.54 3.34
C HIS A 67 -26.99 54.56 4.11
N ARG A 68 -26.37 55.63 4.64
CA ARG A 68 -27.10 56.74 5.27
C ARG A 68 -27.98 57.47 4.26
N ALA A 69 -27.42 57.80 3.10
CA ALA A 69 -28.15 58.43 2.01
C ALA A 69 -29.36 57.59 1.55
N LEU A 70 -29.23 56.26 1.50
CA LEU A 70 -30.36 55.37 1.23
C LEU A 70 -31.43 55.42 2.32
N GLY A 71 -31.02 55.48 3.60
CA GLY A 71 -31.94 55.66 4.72
C GLY A 71 -32.74 56.97 4.61
N ASP A 72 -32.07 58.06 4.27
CA ASP A 72 -32.73 59.37 4.11
C ASP A 72 -33.62 59.42 2.86
N ALA A 73 -33.19 58.84 1.74
CA ALA A 73 -34.01 58.71 0.54
C ALA A 73 -35.29 57.89 0.78
N ARG A 74 -35.25 56.90 1.68
CA ARG A 74 -36.46 56.12 2.05
C ARG A 74 -37.46 56.95 2.85
N LYS A 75 -36.98 57.90 3.68
CA LYS A 75 -37.86 58.80 4.45
C LYS A 75 -38.61 59.78 3.56
N THR A 76 -38.07 60.14 2.39
CA THR A 76 -38.74 61.06 1.46
C THR A 76 -39.87 60.42 0.65
N GLY A 77 -40.00 59.09 0.65
CA GLY A 77 -41.03 58.37 -0.12
C GLY A 77 -40.85 58.39 -1.65
N ASP A 78 -39.81 59.06 -2.15
CA ASP A 78 -39.52 59.20 -3.58
C ASP A 78 -38.84 57.95 -4.13
N LYS A 79 -39.59 57.21 -4.96
CA LYS A 79 -39.14 55.95 -5.56
C LYS A 79 -37.88 56.11 -6.42
N GLN A 80 -37.70 57.24 -7.12
CA GLN A 80 -36.52 57.45 -7.96
C GLN A 80 -35.27 57.67 -7.11
N LYS A 81 -35.37 58.48 -6.05
CA LYS A 81 -34.26 58.71 -5.10
C LYS A 81 -33.86 57.44 -4.37
N VAL A 82 -34.81 56.60 -3.98
CA VAL A 82 -34.53 55.31 -3.34
C VAL A 82 -33.79 54.37 -4.30
N ARG A 83 -34.21 54.29 -5.58
CA ARG A 83 -33.52 53.47 -6.59
C ARG A 83 -32.08 53.94 -6.81
N ALA A 84 -31.87 55.24 -7.04
CA ALA A 84 -30.54 55.80 -7.23
C ALA A 84 -29.61 55.57 -6.02
N ALA A 85 -30.12 55.75 -4.79
CA ALA A 85 -29.34 55.48 -3.58
C ALA A 85 -29.04 53.98 -3.39
N THR A 86 -29.95 53.09 -3.81
CA THR A 86 -29.75 51.64 -3.78
C THR A 86 -28.64 51.20 -4.72
N GLU A 87 -28.58 51.78 -5.93
CA GLU A 87 -27.50 51.54 -6.89
C GLU A 87 -26.15 52.00 -6.36
N LYS A 88 -26.08 53.18 -5.72
CA LYS A 88 -24.86 53.66 -5.06
C LYS A 88 -24.35 52.67 -4.01
N VAL A 89 -25.23 52.16 -3.14
CA VAL A 89 -24.89 51.13 -2.16
C VAL A 89 -24.38 49.84 -2.83
N ARG A 90 -25.02 49.40 -3.91
CA ARG A 90 -24.58 48.21 -4.66
C ARG A 90 -23.17 48.40 -5.24
N ASN A 91 -22.91 49.54 -5.85
CA ASN A 91 -21.61 49.87 -6.43
C ASN A 91 -20.53 49.99 -5.35
N ALA A 92 -20.84 50.64 -4.22
CA ALA A 92 -19.93 50.74 -3.08
C ALA A 92 -19.58 49.36 -2.47
N ARG A 93 -20.56 48.43 -2.39
CA ARG A 93 -20.30 47.05 -1.96
C ARG A 93 -19.37 46.30 -2.90
N ALA A 94 -19.59 46.42 -4.21
CA ALA A 94 -18.73 45.81 -5.21
C ALA A 94 -17.28 46.34 -5.12
N ARG A 95 -17.12 47.64 -4.90
CA ARG A 95 -15.81 48.27 -4.74
C ARG A 95 -15.08 47.79 -3.48
N VAL A 96 -15.77 47.69 -2.34
CA VAL A 96 -15.20 47.11 -1.10
C VAL A 96 -14.75 45.66 -1.31
N ALA A 97 -15.52 44.86 -2.06
CA ALA A 97 -15.16 43.49 -2.36
C ALA A 97 -13.89 43.41 -3.23
N LEU A 98 -13.81 44.26 -4.27
CA LEU A 98 -12.64 44.35 -5.15
C LEU A 98 -11.38 44.76 -4.38
N ASP A 99 -11.45 45.82 -3.57
CA ASP A 99 -10.31 46.31 -2.79
C ASP A 99 -9.82 45.26 -1.79
N ARG A 100 -10.76 44.50 -1.19
CA ARG A 100 -10.42 43.39 -0.28
C ARG A 100 -9.68 42.28 -1.01
N GLN A 101 -10.12 41.92 -2.21
CA GLN A 101 -9.46 40.89 -3.02
C GLN A 101 -8.05 41.32 -3.43
N GLN A 102 -7.89 42.57 -3.90
CA GLN A 102 -6.59 43.12 -4.29
C GLN A 102 -5.61 43.19 -3.10
N LEU A 103 -6.10 43.58 -1.92
CA LEU A 103 -5.31 43.58 -0.69
C LEU A 103 -4.86 42.17 -0.30
N GLN A 104 -5.75 41.18 -0.42
CA GLN A 104 -5.42 39.78 -0.14
C GLN A 104 -4.34 39.25 -1.09
N GLN A 105 -4.48 39.50 -2.40
CA GLN A 105 -3.46 39.13 -3.38
C GLN A 105 -2.11 39.79 -3.09
N SER A 106 -2.10 41.05 -2.67
CA SER A 106 -0.88 41.77 -2.29
C SER A 106 -0.19 41.14 -1.08
N ARG A 107 -0.96 40.68 -0.09
CA ARG A 107 -0.45 39.95 1.09
C ARG A 107 0.11 38.58 0.73
N GLU A 108 -0.57 37.83 -0.14
CA GLU A 108 -0.08 36.54 -0.63
C GLU A 108 1.23 36.68 -1.42
N ASN A 109 1.36 37.73 -2.21
CA ASN A 109 2.60 38.03 -2.94
C ASN A 109 3.75 38.38 -2.00
N LEU A 110 3.50 39.15 -0.93
CA LEU A 110 4.51 39.41 0.10
C LEU A 110 4.93 38.10 0.79
N GLN A 111 3.98 37.21 1.11
CA GLN A 111 4.27 35.93 1.76
C GLN A 111 5.14 35.02 0.88
N LYS A 112 4.90 35.01 -0.44
CA LYS A 112 5.73 34.28 -1.41
C LYS A 112 7.15 34.83 -1.48
N LEU A 113 7.31 36.16 -1.43
CA LEU A 113 8.63 36.82 -1.41
C LEU A 113 9.39 36.58 -0.10
N GLN A 114 8.69 36.41 1.02
CA GLN A 114 9.31 36.10 2.32
C GLN A 114 9.72 34.64 2.45
N ASN A 115 9.00 33.71 1.82
CA ASN A 115 9.22 32.27 1.97
C ASN A 115 9.38 31.52 0.64
N PRO A 116 10.35 31.88 -0.23
CA PRO A 116 10.55 31.21 -1.51
C PRO A 116 10.94 29.72 -1.34
N GLY A 117 11.73 29.38 -0.31
CA GLY A 117 12.20 28.01 -0.03
C GLY A 117 11.25 27.12 0.76
N GLY A 118 10.12 27.65 1.28
CA GLY A 118 9.22 26.89 2.15
C GLY A 118 8.54 25.71 1.46
N ARG A 119 8.25 25.83 0.15
CA ARG A 119 7.69 24.72 -0.65
C ARG A 119 8.72 23.63 -0.95
N GLU A 120 9.95 24.00 -1.22
CA GLU A 120 11.03 23.04 -1.50
C GLU A 120 11.42 22.29 -0.23
N HIS A 121 11.54 22.99 0.89
CA HIS A 121 11.77 22.37 2.20
C HIS A 121 10.64 21.40 2.57
N ALA A 122 9.37 21.78 2.36
CA ALA A 122 8.24 20.89 2.61
C ALA A 122 8.28 19.63 1.73
N ARG A 123 8.64 19.77 0.43
CA ARG A 123 8.84 18.63 -0.48
C ARG A 123 9.98 17.73 -0.03
N ALA A 124 11.12 18.29 0.35
CA ALA A 124 12.28 17.54 0.81
C ALA A 124 11.98 16.75 2.11
N VAL A 125 11.23 17.35 3.05
CA VAL A 125 10.76 16.66 4.26
C VAL A 125 9.79 15.53 3.91
N GLN A 126 8.87 15.77 2.98
CA GLN A 126 7.91 14.76 2.54
C GLN A 126 8.59 13.58 1.82
N GLU A 127 9.60 13.86 1.00
CA GLU A 127 10.38 12.85 0.30
C GLU A 127 11.21 11.99 1.27
N LYS A 128 11.88 12.62 2.23
CA LYS A 128 12.59 11.90 3.30
C LYS A 128 11.64 10.99 4.08
N ALA A 129 10.45 11.48 4.43
CA ALA A 129 9.44 10.68 5.13
C ALA A 129 8.93 9.48 4.28
N ARG A 130 8.78 9.65 2.96
CA ARG A 130 8.41 8.54 2.05
C ARG A 130 9.53 7.52 1.95
N ALA A 131 10.78 7.96 1.79
CA ALA A 131 11.94 7.09 1.72
C ALA A 131 12.13 6.29 3.02
N GLU A 132 11.94 6.91 4.19
CA GLU A 132 12.01 6.23 5.48
C GLU A 132 10.92 5.16 5.64
N ARG A 133 9.67 5.47 5.24
CA ARG A 133 8.57 4.49 5.25
C ARG A 133 8.85 3.31 4.33
N ALA A 134 9.38 3.57 3.13
CA ALA A 134 9.74 2.52 2.19
C ALA A 134 10.81 1.59 2.77
N ARG A 135 11.85 2.14 3.41
CA ARG A 135 12.90 1.37 4.10
C ARG A 135 12.32 0.50 5.21
N LYS A 136 11.52 1.08 6.12
CA LYS A 136 10.86 0.32 7.21
C LYS A 136 9.96 -0.80 6.69
N ASN A 137 9.23 -0.57 5.60
CA ASN A 137 8.39 -1.60 5.00
C ASN A 137 9.23 -2.72 4.38
N ALA A 138 10.33 -2.40 3.71
CA ALA A 138 11.25 -3.39 3.15
C ALA A 138 11.88 -4.25 4.26
N GLU A 139 12.31 -3.65 5.37
CA GLU A 139 12.85 -4.37 6.54
C GLU A 139 11.81 -5.30 7.16
N ARG A 140 10.57 -4.83 7.34
CA ARG A 140 9.46 -5.67 7.84
C ARG A 140 9.17 -6.85 6.91
N SER A 141 9.20 -6.61 5.60
CA SER A 141 8.98 -7.66 4.60
C SER A 141 10.08 -8.74 4.68
N LYS A 142 11.35 -8.32 4.76
CA LYS A 142 12.49 -9.24 4.95
C LYS A 142 12.36 -10.05 6.24
N ALA A 143 12.08 -9.39 7.36
CA ALA A 143 11.89 -10.06 8.66
C ALA A 143 10.72 -11.07 8.63
N LYS A 144 9.64 -10.76 7.91
CA LYS A 144 8.51 -11.68 7.72
C LYS A 144 8.93 -12.90 6.90
N ALA A 145 9.62 -12.70 5.78
CA ALA A 145 10.11 -13.79 4.94
C ALA A 145 11.07 -14.72 5.71
N GLU A 146 11.97 -14.16 6.52
CA GLU A 146 12.87 -14.94 7.37
C GLU A 146 12.13 -15.76 8.43
N ARG A 147 11.13 -15.18 9.09
CA ARG A 147 10.29 -15.91 10.07
C ARG A 147 9.51 -17.05 9.42
N GLU A 148 8.94 -16.81 8.24
CA GLU A 148 8.23 -17.86 7.49
C GLU A 148 9.18 -18.98 7.05
N ALA A 149 10.39 -18.64 6.59
CA ALA A 149 11.39 -19.64 6.24
C ALA A 149 11.84 -20.46 7.47
N ALA A 150 12.03 -19.82 8.63
CA ALA A 150 12.36 -20.49 9.88
C ALA A 150 11.24 -21.43 10.34
N ALA A 151 9.98 -20.98 10.26
CA ALA A 151 8.81 -21.79 10.60
C ALA A 151 8.70 -23.03 9.69
N ARG A 152 8.87 -22.87 8.37
CA ARG A 152 8.86 -23.99 7.41
C ARG A 152 9.93 -25.03 7.74
N LYS A 153 11.14 -24.59 8.09
CA LYS A 153 12.23 -25.50 8.49
C LYS A 153 11.89 -26.25 9.79
N ALA A 154 11.32 -25.56 10.78
CA ALA A 154 10.90 -26.19 12.02
C ALA A 154 9.78 -27.24 11.79
N ASP A 155 8.82 -26.92 10.93
CA ASP A 155 7.76 -27.85 10.53
C ASP A 155 8.32 -29.07 9.81
N GLU A 156 9.29 -28.89 8.90
CA GLU A 156 9.95 -29.99 8.19
C GLU A 156 10.69 -30.93 9.15
N VAL A 157 11.44 -30.39 10.10
CA VAL A 157 12.12 -31.18 11.13
C VAL A 157 11.12 -31.98 11.96
N THR A 158 10.02 -31.35 12.36
CA THR A 158 8.96 -31.99 13.14
C THR A 158 8.30 -33.13 12.36
N ARG A 159 8.00 -32.94 11.07
CA ARG A 159 7.45 -33.97 10.18
C ARG A 159 8.41 -35.14 10.01
N LYS A 160 9.69 -34.88 9.75
CA LYS A 160 10.71 -35.92 9.62
C LYS A 160 10.84 -36.75 10.89
N ARG A 161 10.90 -36.09 12.05
CA ARG A 161 10.96 -36.77 13.36
C ARG A 161 9.73 -37.62 13.62
N ARG A 162 8.53 -37.15 13.26
CA ARG A 162 7.30 -37.93 13.38
C ARG A 162 7.32 -39.16 12.48
N ALA A 163 7.71 -39.01 11.21
CA ALA A 163 7.82 -40.12 10.27
C ALA A 163 8.83 -41.17 10.75
N GLU A 164 9.98 -40.74 11.28
CA GLU A 164 10.98 -41.64 11.86
C GLU A 164 10.45 -42.41 13.07
N LEU A 165 9.68 -41.75 13.95
CA LEU A 165 9.05 -42.41 15.09
C LEU A 165 7.98 -43.42 14.68
N GLU A 166 7.18 -43.10 13.66
CA GLU A 166 6.20 -44.04 13.09
C GLU A 166 6.90 -45.24 12.46
N GLN A 167 7.99 -45.04 11.72
CA GLN A 167 8.78 -46.13 11.14
C GLN A 167 9.37 -47.04 12.23
N LYS A 168 10.01 -46.46 13.26
CA LYS A 168 10.56 -47.21 14.40
C LYS A 168 9.49 -47.99 15.14
N ARG A 169 8.27 -47.45 15.24
CA ARG A 169 7.14 -48.16 15.84
C ARG A 169 6.72 -49.35 14.98
N ALA A 170 6.57 -49.17 13.67
CA ALA A 170 6.23 -50.24 12.74
C ALA A 170 7.29 -51.36 12.74
N GLU A 171 8.57 -51.02 12.77
CA GLU A 171 9.68 -51.99 12.86
C GLU A 171 9.63 -52.80 14.17
N ARG A 172 9.32 -52.15 15.30
CA ARG A 172 9.14 -52.85 16.58
C ARG A 172 7.95 -53.78 16.56
N GLU A 173 6.81 -53.33 16.02
CA GLU A 173 5.60 -54.14 15.90
C GLU A 173 5.81 -55.35 14.97
N ALA A 174 6.50 -55.16 13.84
CA ALA A 174 6.89 -56.24 12.95
C ALA A 174 7.84 -57.24 13.63
N GLY A 175 8.85 -56.74 14.35
CA GLY A 175 9.78 -57.58 15.11
C GLY A 175 9.12 -58.37 16.23
N THR A 176 8.11 -57.80 16.91
CA THR A 176 7.31 -58.54 17.90
C THR A 176 6.45 -59.62 17.24
N ALA A 177 5.79 -59.31 16.12
CA ALA A 177 4.97 -60.27 15.40
C ALA A 177 5.81 -61.45 14.86
N GLU A 178 7.03 -61.18 14.38
CA GLU A 178 7.96 -62.23 13.94
C GLU A 178 8.38 -63.13 15.10
N ARG A 179 8.75 -62.54 16.26
CA ARG A 179 9.09 -63.32 17.46
C ARG A 179 7.94 -64.22 17.92
N GLU A 180 6.71 -63.71 17.88
CA GLU A 180 5.52 -64.49 18.21
C GLU A 180 5.29 -65.63 17.22
N ARG A 181 5.46 -65.40 15.92
CA ARG A 181 5.37 -66.45 14.89
C ARG A 181 6.43 -67.53 15.08
N VAL A 182 7.68 -67.15 15.36
CA VAL A 182 8.76 -68.10 15.61
C VAL A 182 8.46 -68.93 16.87
N LYS A 183 8.00 -68.29 17.94
CA LYS A 183 7.61 -68.97 19.18
C LYS A 183 6.45 -69.96 18.94
N ALA A 184 5.40 -69.53 18.24
CA ALA A 184 4.27 -70.39 17.88
C ALA A 184 4.72 -71.60 17.03
N GLY A 185 5.62 -71.37 16.06
CA GLY A 185 6.19 -72.45 15.26
C GLY A 185 7.05 -73.44 16.07
N GLN A 186 7.81 -72.96 17.06
CA GLN A 186 8.56 -73.83 17.97
C GLN A 186 7.63 -74.65 18.87
N GLU A 187 6.60 -74.02 19.43
CA GLU A 187 5.58 -74.69 20.23
C GLU A 187 4.85 -75.78 19.43
N GLN A 188 4.51 -75.49 18.17
CA GLN A 188 3.89 -76.47 17.27
C GLN A 188 4.82 -77.67 17.03
N ARG A 189 6.10 -77.43 16.68
CA ARG A 189 7.08 -78.52 16.51
C ARG A 189 7.24 -79.35 17.79
N HIS A 190 7.20 -78.71 18.96
CA HIS A 190 7.29 -79.42 20.23
C HIS A 190 6.05 -80.31 20.47
N ARG A 191 4.85 -79.82 20.16
CA ARG A 191 3.61 -80.61 20.22
C ARG A 191 3.65 -81.80 19.26
N GLU A 192 4.03 -81.58 18.00
CA GLU A 192 4.19 -82.65 17.00
C GLU A 192 5.21 -83.71 17.45
N GLN A 193 6.32 -83.30 18.08
CA GLN A 193 7.29 -84.25 18.65
C GLN A 193 6.72 -85.04 19.84
N GLN A 194 5.91 -84.42 20.69
CA GLN A 194 5.25 -85.11 21.80
C GLN A 194 4.24 -86.14 21.28
N GLU A 195 3.40 -85.75 20.32
CA GLU A 195 2.44 -86.63 19.67
C GLU A 195 3.14 -87.82 19.00
N ALA A 196 4.23 -87.57 18.25
CA ALA A 196 5.02 -88.64 17.63
C ALA A 196 5.66 -89.58 18.66
N ARG A 197 6.10 -89.08 19.82
CA ARG A 197 6.63 -89.91 20.93
C ARG A 197 5.52 -90.77 21.54
N GLU A 198 4.35 -90.20 21.77
CA GLU A 198 3.19 -90.93 22.27
C GLU A 198 2.73 -91.99 21.28
N GLU A 199 2.69 -91.68 19.99
CA GLU A 199 2.34 -92.64 18.94
C GLU A 199 3.32 -93.81 18.91
N ARG A 200 4.64 -93.54 18.93
CA ARG A 200 5.67 -94.59 19.04
C ARG A 200 5.48 -95.45 20.29
N ARG A 201 5.13 -94.84 21.43
CA ARG A 201 4.86 -95.58 22.67
C ARG A 201 3.63 -96.49 22.49
N ARG A 202 2.54 -95.99 21.91
CA ARG A 202 1.34 -96.79 21.59
C ARG A 202 1.67 -97.95 20.65
N GLN A 203 2.47 -97.71 19.61
CA GLN A 203 2.92 -98.76 18.69
C GLN A 203 3.78 -99.82 19.39
N GLN A 204 4.70 -99.41 20.27
CA GLN A 204 5.50 -100.34 21.08
C GLN A 204 4.64 -101.16 22.03
N GLU A 205 3.67 -100.54 22.70
CA GLU A 205 2.73 -101.24 23.58
C GLU A 205 1.86 -102.23 22.79
N ALA A 206 1.35 -101.84 21.62
CA ALA A 206 0.61 -102.73 20.73
C ALA A 206 1.47 -103.91 20.26
N ALA A 207 2.72 -103.66 19.85
CA ALA A 207 3.65 -104.71 19.43
C ALA A 207 4.04 -105.66 20.59
N LYS A 208 4.15 -105.15 21.83
CA LYS A 208 4.35 -106.00 23.01
C LYS A 208 3.14 -106.89 23.27
N ARG A 209 1.92 -106.34 23.19
CA ARG A 209 0.67 -107.10 23.34
C ARG A 209 0.54 -108.19 22.28
N ASP A 210 0.76 -107.87 21.00
CA ASP A 210 0.76 -108.86 19.91
C ASP A 210 1.80 -109.97 20.13
N LYS A 211 3.02 -109.63 20.57
CA LYS A 211 4.04 -110.63 20.93
C LYS A 211 3.61 -111.51 22.11
N GLU A 212 2.96 -110.93 23.11
CA GLU A 212 2.45 -111.66 24.28
C GLU A 212 1.30 -112.59 23.87
N GLU A 213 0.37 -112.13 23.05
CA GLU A 213 -0.71 -112.95 22.47
C GLU A 213 -0.14 -114.10 21.64
N LYS A 214 0.85 -113.86 20.78
CA LYS A 214 1.57 -114.92 20.04
C LYS A 214 2.32 -115.90 20.93
N ARG A 215 2.81 -115.47 22.11
CA ARG A 215 3.39 -116.39 23.11
C ARG A 215 2.30 -117.26 23.72
N LYS A 216 1.21 -116.66 24.20
CA LYS A 216 0.04 -117.37 24.75
C LYS A 216 -0.53 -118.39 23.75
N GLN A 217 -0.65 -118.01 22.47
CA GLN A 217 -1.09 -118.91 21.40
C GLN A 217 -0.13 -120.09 21.21
N ARG A 218 1.19 -119.85 21.13
CA ARG A 218 2.19 -120.94 21.00
C ARG A 218 2.22 -121.86 22.22
N ASP A 219 2.08 -121.31 23.42
CA ASP A 219 2.05 -122.10 24.65
C ASP A 219 0.77 -122.96 24.72
N ALA A 220 -0.37 -122.40 24.31
CA ALA A 220 -1.63 -123.15 24.17
C ALA A 220 -1.52 -124.27 23.10
N GLU A 221 -0.91 -123.99 21.94
CA GLU A 221 -0.68 -125.00 20.90
C GLU A 221 0.26 -126.12 21.38
N ARG A 222 1.34 -125.77 22.10
CA ARG A 222 2.25 -126.75 22.71
C ARG A 222 1.57 -127.61 23.77
N ALA A 223 0.66 -127.04 24.56
CA ALA A 223 -0.13 -127.78 25.53
C ALA A 223 -1.06 -128.78 24.82
N ALA A 224 -1.74 -128.36 23.75
CA ALA A 224 -2.64 -129.20 22.97
C ALA A 224 -1.93 -130.37 22.24
N ARG A 225 -0.64 -130.24 21.91
CA ARG A 225 0.14 -131.33 21.29
C ARG A 225 0.65 -132.39 22.29
N LYS A 226 0.55 -132.13 23.60
CA LYS A 226 1.03 -133.03 24.68
C LYS A 226 -0.09 -133.79 25.39
N SER A 227 -1.35 -133.45 25.12
CA SER A 227 -2.57 -134.17 25.53
C SER A 227 -3.00 -135.15 24.46
#